data_AF-A0A1F4U1H6-F1
#
_entry.id   AF-A0A1F4U1H6-F1
#
_cell.length_a   1.000
_cell.length_b   1.000
_cell.length_c   1.000
_cell.angle_alpha   90.00
_cell.angle_beta   90.00
_cell.angle_gamma   90.00
#
_symmetry.space_group_name_H-M   'P 1'
#
loop_
_entity.id
_entity.type
_entity.pdbx_description
1 polymer ?
#
loop_
_entity_poly.entity_id
_entity_poly.type
_entity_poly.pdbx_seq_one_letter_code
_entity_poly.pdbx_strand_id
1 'polypeptide(L)'
;MMNRRQAEEINKLLVKASDLESKGRLKDAIKELERGVQVKIADGNLLNRLGDLYIKAENKNAALETFLNAAEAFKKDTFYRNAIAICKKILRYDAGNVPTYLAIAELLVELDEKSDALIYFFSYVDKQFEQNNKNEIQKVLERLQKLGGLDGKAIKKVSESYKAIGREDLAQRFLDFALSEAPTSEKIDIPEPISRPASPKTADSRSHKHEETIMPEIELVKVASRDENNVRDQVTVDAGQLTDVMKDMEAAIAQLRKAIRLDEVIIALDKSISALSHEQKQAIALLQKAMSNNLDSLQKSIGEFRSGSEKSMNDLKPLINNLGHSLANLNKNQSALSDLLSNNFSRLSDSFTSVTRNALTEIKGLLDGFQAASNNMCGTLDETKECNLSVLKANEEMKVSLNKLNDSLTKYIIAQEVKENRQSRYVLIIVIIMVVIVGLFIVSIIVK
;
A
#
# COMPACT_ATOMS: atom_id res chain seq x y z
N MET A 1 8.50 -22.03 23.84
CA MET A 1 8.12 -23.15 22.94
C MET A 1 6.72 -23.62 23.30
N MET A 2 5.85 -23.75 22.30
CA MET A 2 4.47 -24.19 22.46
C MET A 2 4.43 -25.69 22.78
N ASN A 3 3.64 -26.12 23.75
CA ASN A 3 3.49 -27.55 24.01
C ASN A 3 2.49 -28.17 23.01
N ARG A 4 2.63 -29.48 22.75
CA ARG A 4 1.80 -30.20 21.77
C ARG A 4 0.28 -30.13 22.07
N ARG A 5 -0.11 -30.10 23.35
CA ARG A 5 -1.53 -29.99 23.76
C ARG A 5 -2.12 -28.63 23.42
N GLN A 6 -1.37 -27.54 23.63
CA GLN A 6 -1.78 -26.19 23.27
C GLN A 6 -1.92 -26.05 21.75
N ALA A 7 -1.02 -26.67 20.97
CA ALA A 7 -1.09 -26.65 19.51
C ALA A 7 -2.34 -27.37 18.99
N GLU A 8 -2.66 -28.53 19.56
CA GLU A 8 -3.87 -29.28 19.23
C GLU A 8 -5.14 -28.53 19.64
N GLU A 9 -5.15 -27.88 20.80
CA GLU A 9 -6.28 -27.06 21.26
C GLU A 9 -6.52 -25.85 20.34
N ILE A 10 -5.48 -25.12 19.97
CA ILE A 10 -5.58 -23.99 19.05
C ILE A 10 -6.08 -24.42 17.67
N ASN A 11 -5.60 -25.55 17.14
CA ASN A 11 -6.08 -26.06 15.87
C ASN A 11 -7.57 -26.43 15.92
N LYS A 12 -8.03 -27.07 17.02
CA LYS A 12 -9.46 -27.36 17.22
C LYS A 12 -10.30 -26.08 17.24
N LEU A 13 -9.84 -25.03 17.93
CA LEU A 13 -10.51 -23.74 17.99
C LEU A 13 -10.57 -23.06 16.62
N LEU A 14 -9.49 -23.11 15.84
CA LEU A 14 -9.42 -22.56 14.46
C LEU A 14 -10.40 -23.25 13.51
N VAL A 15 -10.44 -24.59 13.54
CA VAL A 15 -11.38 -25.38 12.71
C VAL A 15 -12.82 -25.05 13.09
N LYS A 16 -13.12 -25.00 14.39
CA LYS A 16 -14.46 -24.64 14.88
C LYS A 16 -14.87 -23.23 14.49
N ALA A 17 -13.96 -22.26 14.62
CA ALA A 17 -14.23 -20.87 14.21
C ALA A 17 -14.51 -20.78 12.70
N SER A 18 -13.77 -21.53 11.88
CA SER A 18 -13.97 -21.55 10.41
C SER A 18 -15.30 -22.21 10.01
N ASP A 19 -15.73 -23.26 10.71
CA ASP A 19 -17.06 -23.88 10.52
C ASP A 19 -18.20 -22.94 10.94
N LEU A 20 -18.04 -22.19 12.04
CA LEU A 20 -19.02 -21.19 12.46
C LEU A 20 -19.07 -20.00 11.49
N GLU A 21 -17.93 -19.57 10.96
CA GLU A 21 -17.82 -18.52 9.96
C GLU A 21 -18.51 -18.89 8.65
N SER A 22 -18.32 -20.12 8.15
CA SER A 22 -18.99 -20.60 6.92
C SER A 22 -20.51 -20.67 7.08
N LYS A 23 -20.99 -20.85 8.32
CA LYS A 23 -22.42 -20.82 8.69
C LYS A 23 -22.95 -19.40 8.96
N GLY A 24 -22.14 -18.35 8.75
CA GLY A 24 -22.52 -16.96 9.01
C GLY A 24 -22.61 -16.58 10.49
N ARG A 25 -22.24 -17.47 11.41
CA ARG A 25 -22.28 -17.24 12.87
C ARG A 25 -21.03 -16.49 13.35
N LEU A 26 -20.81 -15.29 12.82
CA LEU A 26 -19.59 -14.51 13.05
C LEU A 26 -19.31 -14.23 14.53
N LYS A 27 -20.33 -13.92 15.33
CA LYS A 27 -20.19 -13.68 16.78
C LYS A 27 -19.63 -14.89 17.53
N ASP A 28 -20.09 -16.08 17.18
CA ASP A 28 -19.62 -17.32 17.80
C ASP A 28 -18.21 -17.67 17.33
N ALA A 29 -17.91 -17.46 16.03
CA ALA A 29 -16.57 -17.67 15.47
C ALA A 29 -15.52 -16.76 16.14
N ILE A 30 -15.87 -15.49 16.37
CA ILE A 30 -15.04 -14.52 17.11
C ILE A 30 -14.75 -15.05 18.52
N LYS A 31 -15.78 -15.50 19.25
CA LYS A 31 -15.63 -16.00 20.62
C LYS A 31 -14.69 -17.21 20.71
N GLU A 32 -14.72 -18.11 19.73
CA GLU A 32 -13.80 -19.26 19.70
C GLU A 32 -12.35 -18.84 19.39
N LEU A 33 -12.13 -17.83 18.53
CA LEU A 33 -10.79 -17.30 18.28
C LEU A 33 -10.25 -16.45 19.44
N GLU A 34 -11.09 -15.69 20.13
CA GLU A 34 -10.71 -14.98 21.36
C GLU A 34 -10.18 -15.96 22.41
N ARG A 35 -10.82 -17.13 22.55
CA ARG A 35 -10.30 -18.22 23.39
C ARG A 35 -8.94 -18.72 22.90
N GLY A 36 -8.76 -18.88 21.59
CA GLY A 36 -7.48 -19.29 21.00
C GLY A 36 -6.34 -18.31 21.33
N VAL A 37 -6.62 -17.01 21.25
CA VAL A 37 -5.67 -15.95 21.63
C VAL A 37 -5.32 -15.99 23.12
N GLN A 38 -6.26 -16.39 23.99
CA GLN A 38 -5.98 -16.58 25.42
C GLN A 38 -5.07 -17.80 25.68
N VAL A 39 -5.15 -18.86 24.87
CA VAL A 39 -4.28 -20.05 25.00
C VAL A 39 -2.84 -19.74 24.59
N LYS A 40 -2.65 -18.94 23.53
CA LYS A 40 -1.34 -18.43 23.13
C LYS A 40 -1.41 -16.92 22.90
N ILE A 41 -1.09 -16.20 23.97
CA ILE A 41 -0.98 -14.74 23.97
C ILE A 41 0.07 -14.32 22.94
N ALA A 42 -0.25 -13.29 22.16
CA ALA A 42 0.62 -12.73 21.12
C ALA A 42 0.98 -13.70 19.97
N ASP A 43 0.10 -14.62 19.58
CA ASP A 43 0.24 -15.31 18.29
C ASP A 43 -0.26 -14.41 17.15
N GLY A 44 0.68 -13.91 16.33
CA GLY A 44 0.37 -13.03 15.21
C GLY A 44 -0.61 -13.63 14.19
N ASN A 45 -0.60 -14.94 13.97
CA ASN A 45 -1.52 -15.60 13.03
C ASN A 45 -2.95 -15.64 13.58
N LEU A 46 -3.11 -15.97 14.87
CA LEU A 46 -4.42 -15.97 15.53
C LEU A 46 -5.00 -14.57 15.60
N LEU A 47 -4.18 -13.57 15.96
CA LEU A 47 -4.60 -12.17 16.00
C LEU A 47 -4.98 -11.67 14.61
N ASN A 48 -4.22 -11.99 13.56
CA ASN A 48 -4.60 -11.64 12.19
C ASN A 48 -5.94 -12.26 11.80
N ARG A 49 -6.18 -13.55 12.10
CA ARG A 49 -7.45 -14.20 11.78
C ARG A 49 -8.62 -13.62 12.59
N LEU A 50 -8.40 -13.28 13.85
CA LEU A 50 -9.40 -12.64 14.69
C LEU A 50 -9.76 -11.24 14.16
N GLY A 51 -8.76 -10.45 13.74
CA GLY A 51 -8.98 -9.16 13.09
C GLY A 51 -9.78 -9.27 11.79
N ASP A 52 -9.54 -10.31 10.99
CA ASP A 52 -10.34 -10.60 9.79
C ASP A 52 -11.81 -10.87 10.11
N LEU A 53 -12.08 -11.63 11.18
CA LEU A 53 -13.46 -11.86 11.61
C LEU A 53 -14.12 -10.58 12.12
N TYR A 54 -13.39 -9.72 12.84
CA TYR A 54 -13.94 -8.42 13.27
C TYR A 54 -14.28 -7.51 12.08
N ILE A 55 -13.46 -7.49 11.03
CA ILE A 55 -13.81 -6.77 9.78
C ILE A 55 -15.09 -7.34 9.17
N LYS A 56 -15.21 -8.67 9.06
CA LYS A 56 -16.43 -9.32 8.53
C LYS A 56 -17.67 -9.05 9.38
N ALA A 57 -17.49 -8.90 10.69
CA ALA A 57 -18.55 -8.54 11.62
C ALA A 57 -18.80 -7.02 11.70
N GLU A 58 -18.23 -6.23 10.78
CA GLU A 58 -18.34 -4.77 10.72
C GLU A 58 -17.83 -4.02 11.96
N ASN A 59 -17.05 -4.70 12.81
CA ASN A 59 -16.42 -4.11 13.99
C ASN A 59 -14.99 -3.64 13.65
N LYS A 60 -14.91 -2.54 12.91
CA LYS A 60 -13.64 -1.98 12.43
C LYS A 60 -12.69 -1.61 13.57
N ASN A 61 -13.19 -1.05 14.67
CA ASN A 61 -12.34 -0.60 15.78
C ASN A 61 -11.63 -1.78 16.45
N ALA A 62 -12.38 -2.84 16.79
CA ALA A 62 -11.80 -4.05 17.35
C ALA A 62 -10.82 -4.73 16.38
N ALA A 63 -11.12 -4.71 15.08
CA ALA A 63 -10.22 -5.23 14.06
C ALA A 63 -8.87 -4.50 14.03
N LEU A 64 -8.89 -3.15 14.03
CA LEU A 64 -7.67 -2.34 14.00
C LEU A 64 -6.81 -2.57 15.25
N GLU A 65 -7.41 -2.60 16.43
CA GLU A 65 -6.70 -2.93 17.68
C GLU A 65 -6.07 -4.32 17.62
N THR A 66 -6.83 -5.31 17.12
CA THR A 66 -6.33 -6.68 16.98
C THR A 66 -5.20 -6.78 15.95
N PHE A 67 -5.28 -6.04 14.84
CA PHE A 67 -4.21 -5.98 13.84
C PHE A 67 -2.95 -5.29 14.38
N LEU A 68 -3.08 -4.25 15.19
CA LEU A 68 -1.92 -3.62 15.85
C LEU A 68 -1.19 -4.64 16.74
N ASN A 69 -1.95 -5.40 17.54
CA ASN A 69 -1.39 -6.48 18.35
C ASN A 69 -0.75 -7.59 17.50
N ALA A 70 -1.35 -7.93 16.36
CA ALA A 70 -0.78 -8.91 15.42
C ALA A 70 0.55 -8.43 14.81
N ALA A 71 0.62 -7.16 14.41
CA ALA A 71 1.83 -6.57 13.86
C ALA A 71 2.98 -6.58 14.89
N GLU A 72 2.68 -6.21 16.14
CA GLU A 72 3.67 -6.24 17.23
C GLU A 72 4.12 -7.67 17.57
N ALA A 73 3.20 -8.64 17.57
CA ALA A 73 3.53 -10.05 17.74
C ALA A 73 4.49 -10.54 16.64
N PHE A 74 4.19 -10.26 15.37
CA PHE A 74 5.07 -10.62 14.25
C PHE A 74 6.42 -9.91 14.33
N LYS A 75 6.45 -8.64 14.73
CA LYS A 75 7.70 -7.89 14.92
C LYS A 75 8.57 -8.52 16.00
N LYS A 76 7.98 -8.87 17.14
CA LYS A 76 8.68 -9.52 18.26
C LYS A 76 9.29 -10.87 17.89
N ASP A 77 8.60 -11.62 17.03
CA ASP A 77 9.08 -12.89 16.49
C ASP A 77 10.00 -12.71 15.27
N THR A 78 10.44 -11.48 14.94
CA THR A 78 11.29 -11.12 13.78
C THR A 78 10.70 -11.47 12.41
N PHE A 79 9.39 -11.70 12.35
CA PHE A 79 8.64 -11.92 11.11
C PHE A 79 8.26 -10.57 10.47
N TYR A 80 9.26 -9.76 10.12
CA TYR A 80 9.07 -8.38 9.68
C TYR A 80 8.16 -8.24 8.44
N ARG A 81 8.28 -9.14 7.46
CA ARG A 81 7.40 -9.13 6.27
C ARG A 81 5.93 -9.35 6.62
N ASN A 82 5.65 -10.22 7.59
CA ASN A 82 4.29 -10.45 8.07
C ASN A 82 3.78 -9.22 8.82
N ALA A 83 4.60 -8.63 9.69
CA ALA A 83 4.26 -7.38 10.39
C ALA A 83 3.93 -6.25 9.40
N ILE A 84 4.75 -6.07 8.35
CA ILE A 84 4.49 -5.10 7.27
C ILE A 84 3.15 -5.37 6.58
N ALA A 85 2.84 -6.63 6.27
CA ALA A 85 1.57 -6.99 5.64
C ALA A 85 0.37 -6.62 6.53
N ILE A 86 0.47 -6.84 7.84
CA ILE A 86 -0.55 -6.42 8.80
C ILE A 86 -0.64 -4.89 8.89
N CYS A 87 0.48 -4.17 8.96
CA CYS A 87 0.47 -2.71 8.96
C CYS A 87 -0.16 -2.12 7.68
N LYS A 88 0.13 -2.69 6.50
CA LYS A 88 -0.52 -2.29 5.24
C LYS A 88 -2.03 -2.55 5.27
N LYS A 89 -2.45 -3.63 5.92
CA LYS A 89 -3.86 -3.96 6.14
C LYS A 89 -4.55 -2.93 7.06
N ILE A 90 -3.88 -2.49 8.13
CA ILE A 90 -4.34 -1.39 8.98
C ILE A 90 -4.58 -0.14 8.13
N LEU A 91 -3.60 0.28 7.32
CA LEU A 91 -3.72 1.47 6.45
C LEU A 91 -4.83 1.36 5.39
N ARG A 92 -5.16 0.14 4.93
CA ARG A 92 -6.29 -0.08 4.02
C ARG A 92 -7.63 0.29 4.66
N TYR A 93 -7.79 0.00 5.94
CA TYR A 93 -9.02 0.30 6.67
C TYR A 93 -8.96 1.69 7.31
N ASP A 94 -7.81 2.12 7.79
CA ASP A 94 -7.57 3.41 8.44
C ASP A 94 -6.30 4.08 7.89
N ALA A 95 -6.44 4.79 6.77
CA ALA A 95 -5.37 5.59 6.18
C ALA A 95 -4.98 6.80 7.05
N GLY A 96 -5.78 7.13 8.07
CA GLY A 96 -5.50 8.20 9.04
C GLY A 96 -4.55 7.76 10.16
N ASN A 97 -4.21 6.47 10.24
CA ASN A 97 -3.31 5.95 11.25
C ASN A 97 -1.84 6.32 10.96
N VAL A 98 -1.49 7.57 11.25
CA VAL A 98 -0.15 8.13 11.00
C VAL A 98 0.97 7.27 11.61
N PRO A 99 0.91 6.80 12.88
CA PRO A 99 1.96 5.95 13.46
C PRO A 99 2.27 4.68 12.66
N THR A 100 1.28 4.12 11.94
CA THR A 100 1.47 2.90 11.15
C THR A 100 2.42 3.11 9.96
N TYR A 101 2.48 4.30 9.37
CA TYR A 101 3.45 4.61 8.31
C TYR A 101 4.89 4.53 8.83
N LEU A 102 5.14 5.08 10.02
CA LEU A 102 6.46 5.01 10.66
C LEU A 102 6.83 3.55 10.99
N ALA A 103 5.89 2.78 11.54
CA ALA A 103 6.11 1.37 11.85
C ALA A 103 6.50 0.55 10.60
N ILE A 104 5.85 0.78 9.44
CA ILE A 104 6.22 0.11 8.18
C ILE A 104 7.63 0.51 7.76
N ALA A 105 7.97 1.81 7.82
CA ALA A 105 9.28 2.30 7.43
C ALA A 105 10.40 1.68 8.28
N GLU A 106 10.22 1.61 9.60
CA GLU A 106 11.17 0.97 10.51
C GLU A 106 11.33 -0.53 10.23
N LEU A 107 10.23 -1.24 9.99
CA LEU A 107 10.28 -2.67 9.64
C LEU A 107 11.00 -2.92 8.31
N LEU A 108 10.87 -2.01 7.33
CA LEU A 108 11.60 -2.08 6.06
C LEU A 108 13.09 -1.80 6.24
N VAL A 109 13.46 -0.92 7.16
CA VAL A 109 14.87 -0.71 7.54
C VAL A 109 15.48 -1.97 8.15
N GLU A 110 14.75 -2.68 9.01
CA GLU A 110 15.20 -3.98 9.57
C GLU A 110 15.40 -5.06 8.49
N LEU A 111 14.75 -4.92 7.33
CA LEU A 111 14.92 -5.79 6.16
C LEU A 111 15.99 -5.30 5.17
N ASP A 112 16.67 -4.18 5.47
CA ASP A 112 17.59 -3.47 4.56
C ASP A 112 16.95 -3.01 3.24
N GLU A 113 15.61 -2.89 3.20
CA GLU A 113 14.82 -2.43 2.06
C GLU A 113 14.68 -0.89 2.10
N LYS A 114 15.82 -0.17 2.11
CA LYS A 114 15.89 1.30 2.35
C LYS A 114 15.06 2.13 1.37
N SER A 115 15.08 1.77 0.08
CA SER A 115 14.36 2.50 -0.97
C SER A 115 12.86 2.55 -0.69
N ASP A 116 12.28 1.43 -0.26
CA ASP A 116 10.86 1.35 0.08
C ASP A 116 10.58 2.01 1.42
N ALA A 117 11.50 1.90 2.39
CA ALA A 117 11.37 2.59 3.67
C ALA A 117 11.24 4.12 3.50
N LEU A 118 11.98 4.72 2.55
CA LEU A 118 11.90 6.15 2.25
C LEU A 118 10.49 6.60 1.86
N ILE A 119 9.77 5.79 1.07
CA ILE A 119 8.39 6.10 0.64
C ILE A 119 7.48 6.27 1.87
N TYR A 120 7.60 5.35 2.84
CA TYR A 120 6.78 5.37 4.05
C TYR A 120 7.23 6.43 5.06
N PHE A 121 8.54 6.68 5.21
CA PHE A 121 9.05 7.79 6.02
C PHE A 121 8.56 9.14 5.50
N PHE A 122 8.62 9.38 4.18
CA PHE A 122 8.14 10.62 3.61
C PHE A 122 6.62 10.74 3.70
N SER A 123 5.87 9.64 3.53
CA SER A 123 4.42 9.64 3.75
C SER A 123 4.07 10.01 5.20
N TYR A 124 4.83 9.50 6.17
CA TYR A 124 4.69 9.89 7.57
C TYR A 124 4.99 11.38 7.79
N VAL A 125 6.09 11.89 7.22
CA VAL A 125 6.46 13.30 7.30
C VAL A 125 5.37 14.20 6.70
N ASP A 126 4.87 13.87 5.51
CA ASP A 126 3.79 14.61 4.84
C ASP A 126 2.52 14.65 5.72
N LYS A 127 2.17 13.52 6.37
CA LYS A 127 1.06 13.44 7.34
C LYS A 127 1.29 14.23 8.62
N GLN A 128 2.53 14.27 9.13
CA GLN A 128 2.87 15.05 10.31
C GLN A 128 2.89 16.56 10.02
N PHE A 129 3.18 16.97 8.78
CA PHE A 129 3.01 18.37 8.34
C PHE A 129 1.55 18.80 8.41
N GLU A 130 0.62 17.96 7.96
CA GLU A 130 -0.83 18.22 8.08
C GLU A 130 -1.26 18.39 9.56
N GLN A 131 -0.61 17.69 10.48
CA GLN A 131 -0.86 17.77 11.92
C GLN A 131 -0.04 18.84 12.66
N ASN A 132 0.82 19.57 11.95
CA ASN A 132 1.73 20.59 12.49
C ASN A 132 2.68 20.09 13.61
N ASN A 133 3.01 18.79 13.62
CA ASN A 133 3.86 18.15 14.62
C ASN A 133 5.34 18.25 14.26
N LYS A 134 5.89 19.46 14.36
CA LYS A 134 7.29 19.77 13.96
C LYS A 134 8.35 18.89 14.65
N ASN A 135 8.12 18.51 15.90
CA ASN A 135 9.06 17.68 16.67
C ASN A 135 9.19 16.26 16.10
N GLU A 136 8.07 15.65 15.69
CA GLU A 136 8.07 14.30 15.13
C GLU A 136 8.67 14.28 13.72
N ILE A 137 8.41 15.33 12.94
CA ILE A 137 9.08 15.52 11.64
C ILE A 137 10.60 15.57 11.84
N GLN A 138 11.08 16.41 12.75
CA GLN A 138 12.52 16.53 13.01
C GLN A 138 13.15 15.18 13.40
N LYS A 139 12.53 14.41 14.31
CA LYS A 139 13.03 13.09 14.72
C LYS A 139 13.18 12.13 13.53
N VAL A 140 12.20 12.09 12.64
CA VAL A 140 12.23 11.20 11.46
C VAL A 140 13.29 11.66 10.47
N LEU A 141 13.43 12.97 10.24
CA LEU A 141 14.49 13.50 9.36
C LEU A 141 15.90 13.20 9.91
N GLU A 142 16.11 13.31 11.22
CA GLU A 142 17.36 12.90 11.88
C GLU A 142 17.60 11.39 11.74
N ARG A 143 16.54 10.58 11.85
CA ARG A 143 16.63 9.13 11.61
C ARG A 143 17.04 8.82 10.17
N LEU A 144 16.46 9.51 9.18
CA LEU A 144 16.81 9.37 7.76
C LEU A 144 18.27 9.73 7.49
N GLN A 145 18.77 10.80 8.11
CA GLN A 145 20.18 11.19 8.00
C GLN A 145 21.12 10.08 8.51
N LYS A 146 20.79 9.47 9.66
CA LYS A 146 21.59 8.39 10.25
C LYS A 146 21.58 7.09 9.45
N LEU A 147 20.56 6.85 8.61
CA LEU A 147 20.48 5.63 7.79
C LEU A 147 21.48 5.63 6.62
N GLY A 148 21.89 6.81 6.17
CA GLY A 148 22.81 7.01 5.04
C GLY A 148 22.27 6.50 3.70
N GLY A 149 23.00 6.73 2.61
CA GLY A 149 22.65 6.21 1.29
C GLY A 149 21.39 6.84 0.66
N LEU A 150 21.11 8.10 0.99
CA LEU A 150 20.02 8.86 0.39
C LEU A 150 20.41 9.30 -1.03
N ASP A 151 19.49 9.17 -1.98
CA ASP A 151 19.69 9.70 -3.33
C ASP A 151 19.50 11.23 -3.37
N GLY A 152 19.92 11.87 -4.47
CA GLY A 152 19.81 13.33 -4.60
C GLY A 152 18.38 13.87 -4.45
N LYS A 153 17.37 13.06 -4.79
CA LYS A 153 15.95 13.42 -4.60
C LYS A 153 15.54 13.37 -3.13
N ALA A 154 15.92 12.33 -2.39
CA ALA A 154 15.67 12.21 -0.97
C ALA A 154 16.43 13.28 -0.18
N ILE A 155 17.68 13.59 -0.54
CA ILE A 155 18.46 14.68 0.07
C ILE A 155 17.71 16.01 -0.11
N LYS A 156 17.22 16.31 -1.31
CA LYS A 156 16.42 17.51 -1.57
C LYS A 156 15.15 17.54 -0.73
N LYS A 157 14.38 16.45 -0.69
CA LYS A 157 13.13 16.38 0.10
C LYS A 157 13.37 16.53 1.60
N VAL A 158 14.45 15.94 2.14
CA VAL A 158 14.84 16.10 3.55
C VAL A 158 15.23 17.55 3.85
N SER A 159 16.04 18.19 3.00
CA SER A 159 16.42 19.60 3.16
C SER A 159 15.21 20.54 3.11
N GLU A 160 14.31 20.34 2.13
CA GLU A 160 13.05 21.10 2.03
C GLU A 160 12.16 20.90 3.26
N SER A 161 12.10 19.67 3.79
CA SER A 161 11.33 19.37 5.01
C SER A 161 11.91 20.08 6.24
N TYR A 162 13.23 20.14 6.40
CA TYR A 162 13.87 20.93 7.47
C TYR A 162 13.58 22.43 7.37
N LYS A 163 13.59 22.99 6.14
CA LYS A 163 13.20 24.39 5.90
C LYS A 163 11.73 24.63 6.25
N ALA A 164 10.84 23.73 5.85
CA ALA A 164 9.41 23.83 6.11
C ALA A 164 9.06 23.82 7.62
N ILE A 165 9.83 23.11 8.46
CA ILE A 165 9.66 23.17 9.92
C ILE A 165 10.30 24.41 10.56
N GLY A 166 11.03 25.25 9.81
CA GLY A 166 11.73 26.44 10.28
C GLY A 166 13.12 26.16 10.86
N ARG A 167 13.71 25.00 10.56
CA ARG A 167 15.05 24.58 11.01
C ARG A 167 16.04 24.66 9.86
N GLU A 168 16.22 25.87 9.33
CA GLU A 168 17.18 26.15 8.25
C GLU A 168 18.63 25.84 8.66
N ASP A 169 18.93 25.97 9.96
CA ASP A 169 20.20 25.58 10.57
C ASP A 169 20.53 24.10 10.34
N LEU A 170 19.54 23.21 10.51
CA LEU A 170 19.70 21.78 10.28
C LEU A 170 19.68 21.45 8.78
N ALA A 171 18.88 22.16 8.00
CA ALA A 171 18.81 21.97 6.55
C ALA A 171 20.18 22.22 5.89
N GLN A 172 20.89 23.28 6.28
CA GLN A 172 22.22 23.59 5.77
C GLN A 172 23.25 22.57 6.21
N ARG A 173 23.31 22.24 7.52
CA ARG A 173 24.23 21.21 8.04
C ARG A 173 24.04 19.85 7.37
N PHE A 174 22.79 19.47 7.12
CA PHE A 174 22.49 18.22 6.41
C PHE A 174 22.96 18.27 4.96
N LEU A 175 22.76 19.39 4.26
CA LEU A 175 23.21 19.55 2.88
C LEU A 175 24.74 19.54 2.78
N ASP A 176 25.44 20.23 3.69
CA ASP A 176 26.91 20.23 3.77
C ASP A 176 27.45 18.82 4.01
N PHE A 177 26.82 18.06 4.92
CA PHE A 177 27.16 16.67 5.19
C PHE A 177 26.91 15.78 3.96
N ALA A 178 25.74 15.88 3.33
CA ALA A 178 25.38 15.09 2.15
C ALA A 178 26.28 15.39 0.94
N LEU A 179 26.71 16.65 0.77
CA LEU A 179 27.67 17.06 -0.26
C LEU A 179 29.09 16.54 0.02
N SER A 180 29.45 16.35 1.30
CA SER A 180 30.76 15.80 1.69
C SER A 180 30.86 14.27 1.51
N GLU A 181 29.74 13.54 1.55
CA GLU A 181 29.69 12.09 1.29
C GLU A 181 29.47 11.75 -0.19
N ALA A 182 29.11 12.72 -1.03
CA ALA A 182 28.96 12.51 -2.46
C ALA A 182 30.34 12.31 -3.14
N PRO A 183 30.54 11.24 -3.94
CA PRO A 183 31.73 11.13 -4.78
C PRO A 183 31.77 12.32 -5.73
N THR A 184 32.92 13.02 -5.77
CA THR A 184 33.18 14.12 -6.70
C THR A 184 32.97 13.68 -8.14
N SER A 185 31.84 14.05 -8.74
CA SER A 185 31.75 14.22 -10.19
C SER A 185 30.69 15.26 -10.55
N GLU A 186 31.19 16.25 -11.30
CA GLU A 186 30.51 17.25 -12.13
C GLU A 186 30.02 18.55 -11.48
N LYS A 187 30.74 19.59 -11.90
CA LYS A 187 30.55 21.00 -11.59
C LYS A 187 29.22 21.52 -12.15
N ILE A 188 28.66 22.40 -11.33
CA ILE A 188 27.54 23.30 -11.52
C ILE A 188 27.84 24.29 -12.66
N ASP A 189 26.82 24.62 -13.45
CA ASP A 189 26.67 25.98 -13.97
C ASP A 189 25.18 26.40 -13.97
N ILE A 190 24.81 27.21 -12.97
CA ILE A 190 23.57 28.01 -12.96
C ILE A 190 23.97 29.40 -12.44
N PRO A 191 23.78 30.48 -13.21
CA PRO A 191 23.94 31.84 -12.69
C PRO A 191 22.78 32.22 -11.77
N GLU A 192 23.12 32.82 -10.64
CA GLU A 192 22.24 33.26 -9.55
C GLU A 192 21.21 34.36 -9.91
N PRO A 193 20.14 34.48 -9.08
CA PRO A 193 19.12 35.53 -9.16
C PRO A 193 19.50 36.79 -8.37
N ILE A 194 19.17 37.98 -8.89
CA ILE A 194 19.36 39.26 -8.20
C ILE A 194 18.06 39.69 -7.48
N SER A 195 18.21 40.06 -6.21
CA SER A 195 17.17 40.57 -5.30
C SER A 195 16.91 42.09 -5.46
N ARG A 196 15.70 42.52 -5.05
CA ARG A 196 15.18 43.91 -4.97
C ARG A 196 16.04 44.87 -4.10
N PRO A 197 15.81 46.20 -4.20
CA PRO A 197 15.04 46.87 -3.12
C PRO A 197 14.13 48.07 -3.51
N ALA A 198 13.08 48.25 -2.69
CA ALA A 198 12.33 49.43 -2.19
C ALA A 198 12.07 50.75 -2.98
N SER A 199 10.83 51.24 -2.80
CA SER A 199 10.19 52.55 -3.12
C SER A 199 10.78 53.76 -2.34
N PRO A 200 10.50 55.06 -2.66
CA PRO A 200 9.23 55.72 -2.23
C PRO A 200 8.70 57.00 -2.99
N LYS A 201 7.40 57.34 -2.77
CA LYS A 201 6.69 58.66 -2.80
C LYS A 201 6.45 59.34 -4.18
N THR A 202 5.35 60.04 -4.53
CA THR A 202 4.40 60.94 -3.82
C THR A 202 3.17 61.29 -4.70
N ALA A 203 2.08 61.78 -4.07
CA ALA A 203 1.09 62.80 -4.52
C ALA A 203 0.07 62.41 -5.62
N ASP A 204 -1.20 62.85 -5.65
CA ASP A 204 -2.07 63.66 -4.78
C ASP A 204 -3.50 63.64 -5.40
N SER A 205 -4.53 63.90 -4.57
CA SER A 205 -5.88 64.42 -4.91
C SER A 205 -6.85 63.49 -5.70
N ARG A 206 -8.17 63.42 -5.45
CA ARG A 206 -9.13 64.28 -4.74
C ARG A 206 -10.40 63.47 -4.40
N SER A 207 -11.10 63.96 -3.38
CA SER A 207 -12.23 63.41 -2.64
C SER A 207 -13.56 63.31 -3.40
N HIS A 208 -14.27 62.20 -3.19
CA HIS A 208 -15.74 62.14 -3.21
C HIS A 208 -16.29 62.51 -1.82
N LYS A 209 -17.33 63.35 -1.78
CA LYS A 209 -18.29 63.43 -0.68
C LYS A 209 -19.70 63.58 -1.27
N HIS A 210 -20.60 62.68 -0.85
CA HIS A 210 -22.04 62.82 -0.99
C HIS A 210 -22.68 62.67 0.39
N GLU A 211 -23.67 63.55 0.60
CA GLU A 211 -24.89 63.42 1.41
C GLU A 211 -24.82 62.97 2.86
N GLU A 212 -25.32 63.85 3.75
CA GLU A 212 -26.51 63.52 4.54
C GLU A 212 -27.26 64.78 5.02
N THR A 213 -28.54 64.53 5.30
CA THR A 213 -29.76 65.36 5.34
C THR A 213 -29.97 66.20 6.62
N ILE A 214 -31.06 67.00 6.65
CA ILE A 214 -31.91 67.53 7.77
C ILE A 214 -32.15 69.06 7.53
N MET A 215 -33.33 69.70 7.49
CA MET A 215 -34.66 69.61 8.13
C MET A 215 -35.67 70.55 7.38
N PRO A 216 -37.00 70.44 7.54
CA PRO A 216 -37.98 71.43 7.06
C PRO A 216 -38.69 72.18 8.21
N GLU A 217 -39.10 73.44 7.99
CA GLU A 217 -40.19 74.08 8.76
C GLU A 217 -40.82 75.26 7.99
N ILE A 218 -42.16 75.33 8.01
CA ILE A 218 -43.03 76.32 7.35
C ILE A 218 -43.70 77.14 8.45
N GLU A 219 -43.78 78.46 8.31
CA GLU A 219 -44.62 79.31 9.18
C GLU A 219 -45.51 80.29 8.38
N LEU A 220 -46.71 80.50 8.94
CA LEU A 220 -47.93 81.06 8.36
C LEU A 220 -47.97 82.59 8.24
N VAL A 221 -48.77 83.04 7.27
CA VAL A 221 -49.28 84.42 7.08
C VAL A 221 -50.41 84.76 8.06
N LYS A 222 -50.49 86.03 8.50
CA LYS A 222 -51.72 86.69 9.01
C LYS A 222 -51.74 88.22 8.72
N VAL A 223 -52.96 88.77 8.76
CA VAL A 223 -53.47 90.18 8.75
C VAL A 223 -54.35 90.40 7.50
N ALA A 224 -55.71 90.28 7.48
CA ALA A 224 -56.83 91.01 8.15
C ALA A 224 -56.81 92.54 7.86
N SER A 225 -57.84 93.30 7.45
CA SER A 225 -59.29 93.14 7.25
C SER A 225 -59.87 94.46 6.65
N ARG A 226 -60.98 94.36 5.88
CA ARG A 226 -62.24 95.18 5.82
C ARG A 226 -62.30 96.53 6.59
N ASP A 227 -63.01 97.59 6.19
CA ASP A 227 -64.37 97.72 5.62
C ASP A 227 -64.72 99.22 5.28
N GLU A 228 -65.93 99.45 4.72
CA GLU A 228 -66.79 100.68 4.76
C GLU A 228 -66.81 101.78 3.65
N ASN A 229 -67.79 101.62 2.75
CA ASN A 229 -68.98 102.47 2.45
C ASN A 229 -68.97 104.03 2.34
N ASN A 230 -69.48 104.46 1.16
CA ASN A 230 -70.54 105.45 0.89
C ASN A 230 -70.21 106.96 0.81
N VAL A 231 -70.52 107.61 -0.33
CA VAL A 231 -71.65 108.57 -0.52
C VAL A 231 -71.62 109.20 -1.94
N ARG A 232 -72.81 109.15 -2.58
CA ARG A 232 -73.40 109.92 -3.70
C ARG A 232 -72.75 111.27 -4.10
N ASP A 233 -72.63 111.56 -5.41
CA ASP A 233 -73.64 112.33 -6.17
C ASP A 233 -73.32 112.43 -7.68
N GLN A 234 -74.35 112.78 -8.45
CA GLN A 234 -74.51 112.74 -9.91
C GLN A 234 -73.55 113.64 -10.72
N VAL A 235 -73.36 113.35 -12.02
CA VAL A 235 -73.71 114.21 -13.18
C VAL A 235 -73.00 113.77 -14.50
N THR A 236 -73.83 113.43 -15.49
CA THR A 236 -73.70 113.43 -16.98
C THR A 236 -72.42 112.93 -17.69
N VAL A 237 -72.61 111.94 -18.57
CA VAL A 237 -71.62 111.41 -19.54
C VAL A 237 -71.57 112.30 -20.78
N ASP A 238 -70.38 112.78 -21.13
CA ASP A 238 -70.09 113.55 -22.36
C ASP A 238 -69.15 112.74 -23.29
N ALA A 239 -69.41 112.78 -24.60
CA ALA A 239 -68.87 111.88 -25.62
C ALA A 239 -67.37 112.07 -25.94
N GLY A 240 -66.65 112.93 -25.21
CA GLY A 240 -65.19 113.11 -25.32
C GLY A 240 -64.35 112.07 -24.55
N GLN A 241 -64.94 111.35 -23.59
CA GLN A 241 -64.20 110.40 -22.75
C GLN A 241 -63.79 109.10 -23.47
N LEU A 242 -64.45 108.72 -24.57
CA LEU A 242 -64.17 107.45 -25.25
C LEU A 242 -62.90 107.49 -26.09
N THR A 243 -62.56 108.66 -26.67
CA THR A 243 -61.34 108.85 -27.47
C THR A 243 -60.07 108.89 -26.64
N ASP A 244 -60.14 109.45 -25.43
CA ASP A 244 -59.00 109.46 -24.50
C ASP A 244 -58.77 108.07 -23.89
N VAL A 245 -59.84 107.33 -23.57
CA VAL A 245 -59.73 105.94 -23.11
C VAL A 245 -59.13 105.01 -24.17
N MET A 246 -59.42 105.21 -25.46
CA MET A 246 -58.79 104.42 -26.53
C MET A 246 -57.29 104.73 -26.69
N LYS A 247 -56.88 106.00 -26.51
CA LYS A 247 -55.48 106.41 -26.57
C LYS A 247 -54.69 105.91 -25.36
N ASP A 248 -55.31 105.93 -24.18
CA ASP A 248 -54.75 105.35 -22.95
C ASP A 248 -54.66 103.83 -23.02
N MET A 249 -55.61 103.16 -23.70
CA MET A 249 -55.58 101.73 -23.94
C MET A 249 -54.50 101.33 -24.95
N GLU A 250 -54.30 102.08 -26.04
CA GLU A 250 -53.16 101.87 -26.95
C GLU A 250 -51.81 102.16 -26.28
N ALA A 251 -51.73 103.18 -25.42
CA ALA A 251 -50.54 103.47 -24.62
C ALA A 251 -50.27 102.38 -23.58
N ALA A 252 -51.30 101.84 -22.93
CA ALA A 252 -51.19 100.72 -21.99
C ALA A 252 -50.79 99.42 -22.70
N ILE A 253 -51.31 99.15 -23.90
CA ILE A 253 -50.90 98.00 -24.73
C ILE A 253 -49.45 98.16 -25.20
N ALA A 254 -49.01 99.36 -25.59
CA ALA A 254 -47.63 99.63 -25.94
C ALA A 254 -46.69 99.50 -24.72
N GLN A 255 -47.11 99.94 -23.54
CA GLN A 255 -46.38 99.76 -22.29
C GLN A 255 -46.34 98.30 -21.85
N LEU A 256 -47.41 97.51 -22.03
CA LEU A 256 -47.43 96.07 -21.76
C LEU A 256 -46.52 95.28 -22.72
N ARG A 257 -46.49 95.64 -24.01
CA ARG A 257 -45.53 95.08 -24.99
C ARG A 257 -44.09 95.38 -24.60
N LYS A 258 -43.83 96.57 -24.05
CA LYS A 258 -42.51 97.00 -23.57
C LYS A 258 -42.14 96.42 -22.19
N ALA A 259 -43.13 96.17 -21.33
CA ALA A 259 -42.97 95.64 -19.98
C ALA A 259 -42.79 94.12 -19.95
N ILE A 260 -43.36 93.39 -20.91
CA ILE A 260 -43.25 91.92 -20.96
C ILE A 260 -41.99 91.46 -21.72
N ARG A 261 -41.26 92.37 -22.40
CA ARG A 261 -40.04 92.02 -23.16
C ARG A 261 -40.20 90.73 -23.97
N LEU A 262 -41.36 90.57 -24.64
CA LEU A 262 -41.73 89.31 -25.31
C LEU A 262 -40.66 88.84 -26.31
N ASP A 263 -39.99 89.77 -26.98
CA ASP A 263 -38.89 89.46 -27.89
C ASP A 263 -37.67 88.88 -27.16
N GLU A 264 -37.33 89.37 -25.96
CA GLU A 264 -36.24 88.80 -25.15
C GLU A 264 -36.61 87.43 -24.58
N VAL A 265 -37.89 87.23 -24.23
CA VAL A 265 -38.40 85.93 -23.76
C VAL A 265 -38.36 84.90 -24.89
N ILE A 266 -38.74 85.28 -26.11
CA ILE A 266 -38.65 84.42 -27.30
C ILE A 266 -37.19 84.12 -27.64
N ILE A 267 -36.29 85.11 -27.59
CA ILE A 267 -34.85 84.90 -27.79
C ILE A 267 -34.27 83.99 -26.70
N ALA A 268 -34.68 84.16 -25.44
CA ALA A 268 -34.23 83.33 -24.33
C ALA A 268 -34.74 81.88 -24.46
N LEU A 269 -36.00 81.69 -24.87
CA LEU A 269 -36.57 80.37 -25.15
C LEU A 269 -35.89 79.70 -26.35
N ASP A 270 -35.67 80.42 -27.45
CA ASP A 270 -34.99 79.88 -28.63
C ASP A 270 -33.53 79.51 -28.34
N LYS A 271 -32.83 80.35 -27.55
CA LYS A 271 -31.48 80.05 -27.07
C LYS A 271 -31.46 78.85 -26.12
N SER A 272 -32.47 78.70 -25.27
CA SER A 272 -32.61 77.54 -24.37
C SER A 272 -32.96 76.25 -25.12
N ILE A 273 -33.84 76.32 -26.11
CA ILE A 273 -34.21 75.19 -26.98
C ILE A 273 -33.04 74.79 -27.87
N SER A 274 -32.28 75.76 -28.40
CA SER A 274 -31.06 75.52 -29.17
C SER A 274 -29.96 74.90 -28.31
N ALA A 275 -29.79 75.35 -27.07
CA ALA A 275 -28.87 74.77 -26.11
C ALA A 275 -29.25 73.32 -25.75
N LEU A 276 -30.54 73.07 -25.48
CA LEU A 276 -31.06 71.73 -25.20
C LEU A 276 -30.87 70.80 -26.42
N SER A 277 -31.09 71.29 -27.64
CA SER A 277 -30.80 70.55 -28.88
C SER A 277 -29.31 70.27 -29.05
N HIS A 278 -28.45 71.21 -28.67
CA HIS A 278 -26.99 71.05 -28.75
C HIS A 278 -26.48 70.03 -27.72
N GLU A 279 -26.99 70.05 -26.48
CA GLU A 279 -26.67 69.08 -25.44
C GLU A 279 -27.11 67.66 -25.83
N GLN A 280 -28.29 67.51 -26.42
CA GLN A 280 -28.74 66.23 -26.95
C GLN A 280 -27.84 65.70 -28.07
N LYS A 281 -27.43 66.55 -29.03
CA LYS A 281 -26.48 66.17 -30.09
C LYS A 281 -25.12 65.79 -29.51
N GLN A 282 -24.66 66.49 -28.47
CA GLN A 282 -23.40 66.20 -27.79
C GLN A 282 -23.46 64.88 -27.02
N ALA A 283 -24.58 64.59 -26.35
CA ALA A 283 -24.82 63.32 -25.67
C ALA A 283 -24.84 62.14 -26.66
N ILE A 284 -25.49 62.31 -27.81
CA ILE A 284 -25.50 61.30 -28.89
C ILE A 284 -24.08 61.08 -29.44
N ALA A 285 -23.31 62.16 -29.66
CA ALA A 285 -21.93 62.06 -30.13
C ALA A 285 -21.02 61.35 -29.11
N LEU A 286 -21.20 61.63 -27.82
CA LEU A 286 -20.48 60.95 -26.74
C LEU A 286 -20.86 59.47 -26.64
N LEU A 287 -22.14 59.13 -26.80
CA LEU A 287 -22.62 57.74 -26.85
C LEU A 287 -22.06 57.00 -28.07
N GLN A 288 -22.07 57.60 -29.25
CA GLN A 288 -21.46 57.01 -30.46
C GLN A 288 -19.96 56.79 -30.27
N LYS A 289 -19.25 57.76 -29.69
CA LYS A 289 -17.82 57.63 -29.39
C LYS A 289 -17.54 56.53 -28.36
N ALA A 290 -18.33 56.46 -27.29
CA ALA A 290 -18.21 55.40 -26.28
C ALA A 290 -18.51 54.01 -26.89
N MET A 291 -19.55 53.90 -27.72
CA MET A 291 -19.89 52.66 -28.41
C MET A 291 -18.80 52.23 -29.39
N SER A 292 -18.21 53.16 -30.15
CA SER A 292 -17.07 52.88 -31.04
C SER A 292 -15.86 52.38 -30.24
N ASN A 293 -15.51 53.06 -29.15
CA ASN A 293 -14.38 52.65 -28.30
C ASN A 293 -14.59 51.26 -27.69
N ASN A 294 -15.84 50.94 -27.30
CA ASN A 294 -16.18 49.63 -26.77
C ASN A 294 -16.11 48.54 -27.84
N LEU A 295 -16.56 48.83 -29.07
CA LEU A 295 -16.43 47.91 -30.21
C LEU A 295 -14.97 47.64 -30.56
N ASP A 296 -14.12 48.68 -30.59
CA ASP A 296 -12.69 48.54 -30.84
C ASP A 296 -12.00 47.72 -29.73
N SER A 297 -12.35 47.98 -28.46
CA SER A 297 -11.80 47.24 -27.32
C SER A 297 -12.22 45.76 -27.35
N LEU A 298 -13.47 45.49 -27.75
CA LEU A 298 -13.97 44.13 -27.91
C LEU A 298 -13.24 43.43 -29.07
N GLN A 299 -13.09 44.09 -30.21
CA GLN A 299 -12.38 43.54 -31.37
C GLN A 299 -10.92 43.23 -31.04
N LYS A 300 -10.25 44.12 -30.30
CA LYS A 300 -8.89 43.89 -29.82
C LYS A 300 -8.82 42.68 -28.87
N SER A 301 -9.73 42.59 -27.91
CA SER A 301 -9.79 41.46 -26.97
C SER A 301 -10.04 40.12 -27.69
N ILE A 302 -10.90 40.11 -28.70
CA ILE A 302 -11.15 38.93 -29.56
C ILE A 302 -9.89 38.55 -30.35
N GLY A 303 -9.15 39.53 -30.87
CA GLY A 303 -7.89 39.30 -31.58
C GLY A 303 -6.80 38.73 -30.68
N GLU A 304 -6.65 39.28 -29.47
CA GLU A 304 -5.72 38.79 -28.45
C GLU A 304 -6.09 37.38 -27.99
N PHE A 305 -7.39 37.10 -27.78
CA PHE A 305 -7.86 35.77 -27.43
C PHE A 305 -7.58 34.75 -28.55
N ARG A 306 -7.87 35.11 -29.81
CA ARG A 306 -7.65 34.23 -30.97
C ARG A 306 -6.16 33.90 -31.15
N SER A 307 -5.30 34.91 -31.07
CA SER A 307 -3.84 34.71 -31.18
C SER A 307 -3.27 33.91 -29.99
N GLY A 308 -3.76 34.15 -28.78
CA GLY A 308 -3.42 33.35 -27.60
C GLY A 308 -3.86 31.89 -27.73
N SER A 309 -5.06 31.66 -28.27
CA SER A 309 -5.59 30.31 -28.54
C SER A 309 -4.78 29.59 -29.63
N GLU A 310 -4.42 30.28 -30.70
CA GLU A 310 -3.64 29.70 -31.80
C GLU A 310 -2.21 29.34 -31.34
N LYS A 311 -1.59 30.22 -30.54
CA LYS A 311 -0.30 29.93 -29.90
C LYS A 311 -0.40 28.71 -28.98
N SER A 312 -1.42 28.64 -28.13
CA SER A 312 -1.64 27.50 -27.24
C SER A 312 -1.83 26.19 -28.01
N MET A 313 -2.56 26.23 -29.13
CA MET A 313 -2.77 25.07 -30.00
C MET A 313 -1.46 24.61 -30.66
N ASN A 314 -0.62 25.55 -31.07
CA ASN A 314 0.69 25.27 -31.67
C ASN A 314 1.67 24.71 -30.62
N ASP A 315 1.62 25.20 -29.38
CA ASP A 315 2.44 24.69 -28.28
C ASP A 315 2.01 23.28 -27.84
N LEU A 316 0.71 22.95 -27.97
CA LEU A 316 0.18 21.63 -27.62
C LEU A 316 0.55 20.54 -28.64
N LYS A 317 0.66 20.90 -29.92
CA LYS A 317 0.97 19.98 -31.02
C LYS A 317 2.24 19.14 -30.82
N PRO A 318 3.41 19.70 -30.45
CA PRO A 318 4.60 18.90 -30.17
C PRO A 318 4.44 17.99 -28.94
N LEU A 319 3.69 18.41 -27.92
CA LEU A 319 3.42 17.58 -26.73
C LEU A 319 2.61 16.33 -27.09
N ILE A 320 1.57 16.49 -27.93
CA ILE A 320 0.77 15.37 -28.42
C ILE A 320 1.63 14.41 -29.26
N ASN A 321 2.49 14.93 -30.13
CA ASN A 321 3.40 14.10 -30.92
C ASN A 321 4.40 13.34 -30.05
N ASN A 322 5.01 14.00 -29.05
CA ASN A 322 5.93 13.37 -28.11
C ASN A 322 5.24 12.28 -27.27
N LEU A 323 4.00 12.52 -26.87
CA LEU A 323 3.18 11.53 -26.19
C LEU A 323 2.91 10.33 -27.10
N GLY A 324 2.57 10.56 -28.37
CA GLY A 324 2.37 9.50 -29.36
C GLY A 324 3.63 8.65 -29.56
N HIS A 325 4.82 9.27 -29.69
CA HIS A 325 6.08 8.55 -29.78
C HIS A 325 6.41 7.76 -28.51
N SER A 326 6.15 8.34 -27.34
CA SER A 326 6.36 7.65 -26.05
C SER A 326 5.46 6.44 -25.91
N LEU A 327 4.19 6.55 -26.34
CA LEU A 327 3.22 5.45 -26.33
C LEU A 327 3.64 4.34 -27.30
N ALA A 328 4.11 4.69 -28.49
CA ALA A 328 4.62 3.73 -29.48
C ALA A 328 5.85 2.96 -28.96
N ASN A 329 6.78 3.67 -28.32
CA ASN A 329 7.96 3.06 -27.68
C ASN A 329 7.56 2.14 -26.52
N LEU A 330 6.60 2.55 -25.69
CA LEU A 330 6.07 1.73 -24.60
C LEU A 330 5.47 0.43 -25.14
N ASN A 331 4.66 0.52 -26.20
CA ASN A 331 4.04 -0.65 -26.83
C ASN A 331 5.10 -1.61 -27.41
N LYS A 332 6.14 -1.07 -28.07
CA LYS A 332 7.26 -1.86 -28.58
C LYS A 332 8.04 -2.55 -27.46
N ASN A 333 8.30 -1.84 -26.36
CA ASN A 333 8.96 -2.41 -25.19
C ASN A 333 8.12 -3.50 -24.53
N GLN A 334 6.80 -3.30 -24.47
CA GLN A 334 5.87 -4.30 -23.94
C GLN A 334 5.88 -5.57 -24.79
N SER A 335 5.89 -5.47 -26.12
CA SER A 335 5.99 -6.65 -26.99
C SER A 335 7.33 -7.37 -26.81
N ALA A 336 8.45 -6.62 -26.80
CA ALA A 336 9.78 -7.19 -26.63
C ALA A 336 9.93 -7.90 -25.27
N LEU A 337 9.37 -7.34 -24.20
CA LEU A 337 9.32 -7.95 -22.88
C LEU A 337 8.47 -9.23 -22.89
N SER A 338 7.30 -9.19 -23.54
CA SER A 338 6.44 -10.37 -23.69
C SER A 338 7.16 -11.51 -24.42
N ASP A 339 7.88 -11.19 -25.49
CA ASP A 339 8.65 -12.19 -26.26
C ASP A 339 9.80 -12.76 -25.43
N LEU A 340 10.53 -11.92 -24.69
CA LEU A 340 11.60 -12.36 -23.78
C LEU A 340 11.07 -13.28 -22.68
N LEU A 341 9.94 -12.93 -22.08
CA LEU A 341 9.29 -13.74 -21.04
C LEU A 341 8.84 -15.09 -21.61
N SER A 342 8.12 -15.10 -22.74
CA SER A 342 7.69 -16.34 -23.39
C SER A 342 8.86 -17.25 -23.73
N ASN A 343 9.94 -16.70 -24.29
CA ASN A 343 11.13 -17.47 -24.64
C ASN A 343 11.82 -18.05 -23.41
N ASN A 344 11.94 -17.27 -22.33
CA ASN A 344 12.54 -17.75 -21.09
C ASN A 344 11.67 -18.81 -20.39
N PHE A 345 10.35 -18.63 -20.35
CA PHE A 345 9.44 -19.63 -19.78
C PHE A 345 9.45 -20.93 -20.60
N SER A 346 9.50 -20.83 -21.92
CA SER A 346 9.63 -21.99 -22.80
C SER A 346 10.93 -22.76 -22.50
N ARG A 347 12.08 -22.06 -22.48
CA ARG A 347 13.37 -22.68 -22.15
C ARG A 347 13.41 -23.28 -20.75
N LEU A 348 12.81 -22.61 -19.77
CA LEU A 348 12.70 -23.12 -18.41
C LEU A 348 11.84 -24.39 -18.36
N SER A 349 10.70 -24.40 -19.05
CA SER A 349 9.81 -25.54 -19.15
C SER A 349 10.50 -26.74 -19.81
N ASP A 350 11.22 -26.51 -20.91
CA ASP A 350 11.97 -27.55 -21.61
C ASP A 350 13.10 -28.11 -20.74
N SER A 351 13.85 -27.24 -20.07
CA SER A 351 14.91 -27.64 -19.15
C SER A 351 14.36 -28.44 -17.97
N PHE A 352 13.29 -27.95 -17.33
CA PHE A 352 12.62 -28.65 -16.24
C PHE A 352 12.10 -30.03 -16.68
N THR A 353 11.45 -30.10 -17.84
CA THR A 353 10.91 -31.35 -18.39
C THR A 353 12.02 -32.34 -18.71
N SER A 354 13.12 -31.88 -19.30
CA SER A 354 14.30 -32.69 -19.63
C SER A 354 14.97 -33.22 -18.37
N VAL A 355 15.29 -32.34 -17.41
CA VAL A 355 15.92 -32.71 -16.14
C VAL A 355 15.04 -33.69 -15.35
N THR A 356 13.74 -33.41 -15.26
CA THR A 356 12.80 -34.28 -14.54
C THR A 356 12.69 -35.65 -15.23
N ARG A 357 12.62 -35.70 -16.56
CA ARG A 357 12.56 -36.96 -17.32
C ARG A 357 13.85 -37.77 -17.15
N ASN A 358 15.01 -37.13 -17.19
CA ASN A 358 16.30 -37.79 -17.00
C ASN A 358 16.41 -38.37 -15.59
N ALA A 359 16.10 -37.57 -14.56
CA ALA A 359 16.10 -38.03 -13.17
C ALA A 359 15.14 -39.21 -12.95
N LEU A 360 13.93 -39.16 -13.53
CA LEU A 360 12.97 -40.26 -13.43
C LEU A 360 13.48 -41.54 -14.11
N THR A 361 14.21 -41.40 -15.22
CA THR A 361 14.80 -42.53 -15.95
C THR A 361 15.92 -43.17 -15.13
N GLU A 362 16.78 -42.37 -14.49
CA GLU A 362 17.81 -42.89 -13.58
C GLU A 362 17.21 -43.60 -12.36
N ILE A 363 16.21 -43.00 -11.72
CA ILE A 363 15.50 -43.63 -10.58
C ILE A 363 14.89 -44.96 -11.00
N LYS A 364 14.26 -45.01 -12.19
CA LYS A 364 13.69 -46.25 -12.71
C LYS A 364 14.78 -47.31 -12.93
N GLY A 365 15.91 -46.94 -13.52
CA GLY A 365 17.05 -47.84 -13.71
C GLY A 365 17.59 -48.39 -12.40
N LEU A 366 17.68 -47.56 -11.36
CA LEU A 366 18.07 -48.00 -10.00
C LEU A 366 17.04 -48.97 -9.43
N LEU A 367 15.73 -48.68 -9.57
CA LEU A 367 14.67 -49.54 -9.07
C LEU A 367 14.68 -50.93 -9.76
N ASP A 368 14.86 -50.94 -11.08
CA ASP A 368 14.99 -52.18 -11.86
C ASP A 368 16.21 -52.98 -11.40
N GLY A 369 17.34 -52.31 -11.13
CA GLY A 369 18.55 -52.91 -10.57
C GLY A 369 18.34 -53.50 -9.17
N PHE A 370 17.67 -52.77 -8.28
CA PHE A 370 17.30 -53.27 -6.94
C PHE A 370 16.39 -54.49 -7.03
N GLN A 371 15.42 -54.48 -7.94
CA GLN A 371 14.52 -55.60 -8.12
C GLN A 371 15.24 -56.84 -8.66
N ALA A 372 16.16 -56.67 -9.61
CA ALA A 372 17.01 -57.76 -10.10
C ALA A 372 17.90 -58.32 -8.99
N ALA A 373 18.53 -57.46 -8.18
CA ALA A 373 19.35 -57.88 -7.05
C ALA A 373 18.53 -58.62 -5.99
N SER A 374 17.32 -58.13 -5.68
CA SER A 374 16.40 -58.78 -4.74
C SER A 374 15.98 -60.16 -5.24
N ASN A 375 15.65 -60.31 -6.52
CA ASN A 375 15.27 -61.60 -7.10
C ASN A 375 16.43 -62.60 -7.05
N ASN A 376 17.66 -62.14 -7.34
CA ASN A 376 18.86 -62.98 -7.21
C ASN A 376 19.10 -63.41 -5.75
N MET A 377 18.91 -62.49 -4.79
CA MET A 377 19.01 -62.81 -3.37
C MET A 377 17.98 -63.85 -2.92
N CYS A 378 16.74 -63.74 -3.40
CA CYS A 378 15.72 -64.76 -3.14
C CYS A 378 16.12 -66.13 -3.73
N GLY A 379 16.61 -66.16 -4.97
CA GLY A 379 17.07 -67.40 -5.60
C GLY A 379 18.22 -68.06 -4.85
N THR A 380 19.25 -67.29 -4.48
CA THR A 380 20.38 -67.80 -3.68
C THR A 380 19.97 -68.26 -2.28
N LEU A 381 18.97 -67.61 -1.67
CA LEU A 381 18.40 -68.06 -0.39
C LEU A 381 17.66 -69.40 -0.54
N ASP A 382 16.90 -69.58 -1.62
CA ASP A 382 16.22 -70.84 -1.93
C ASP A 382 17.21 -71.98 -2.20
N GLU A 383 18.27 -71.72 -2.98
CA GLU A 383 19.37 -72.67 -3.20
C GLU A 383 20.06 -73.04 -1.87
N THR A 384 20.32 -72.05 -1.02
CA THR A 384 20.92 -72.27 0.31
C THR A 384 20.01 -73.12 1.20
N LYS A 385 18.70 -72.87 1.15
CA LYS A 385 17.70 -73.65 1.88
C LYS A 385 17.67 -75.10 1.40
N GLU A 386 17.70 -75.34 0.09
CA GLU A 386 17.73 -76.68 -0.49
C GLU A 386 19.03 -77.43 -0.12
N CYS A 387 20.17 -76.76 -0.20
CA CYS A 387 21.46 -77.28 0.24
C CYS A 387 21.42 -77.71 1.72
N ASN A 388 20.95 -76.83 2.61
CA ASN A 388 20.80 -77.17 4.04
C ASN A 388 19.88 -78.37 4.28
N LEU A 389 18.79 -78.48 3.52
CA LEU A 389 17.87 -79.62 3.61
C LEU A 389 18.57 -80.92 3.22
N SER A 390 19.36 -80.89 2.14
CA SER A 390 20.14 -82.04 1.68
C SER A 390 21.22 -82.46 2.70
N VAL A 391 21.90 -81.49 3.31
CA VAL A 391 22.89 -81.73 4.38
C VAL A 391 22.23 -82.35 5.60
N LEU A 392 21.05 -81.86 6.01
CA LEU A 392 20.28 -82.45 7.11
C LEU A 392 19.91 -83.90 6.82
N LYS A 393 19.47 -84.20 5.59
CA LYS A 393 19.16 -85.58 5.17
C LYS A 393 20.40 -86.47 5.23
N ALA A 394 21.53 -86.01 4.70
CA ALA A 394 22.79 -86.74 4.75
C ALA A 394 23.26 -86.98 6.20
N ASN A 395 23.07 -85.99 7.09
CA ASN A 395 23.39 -86.13 8.51
C ASN A 395 22.51 -87.17 9.20
N GLU A 396 21.20 -87.22 8.92
CA GLU A 396 20.31 -88.26 9.43
C GLU A 396 20.69 -89.66 8.89
N GLU A 397 21.03 -89.77 7.61
CA GLU A 397 21.52 -91.03 7.02
C GLU A 397 22.83 -91.49 7.66
N MET A 398 23.75 -90.56 7.93
CA MET A 398 25.01 -90.82 8.63
C MET A 398 24.77 -91.27 10.06
N LYS A 399 23.85 -90.64 10.79
CA LYS A 399 23.47 -91.02 12.16
C LYS A 399 22.90 -92.44 12.21
N VAL A 400 22.03 -92.80 11.25
CA VAL A 400 21.51 -94.18 11.13
C VAL A 400 22.66 -95.17 10.86
N SER A 401 23.60 -94.81 9.98
CA SER A 401 24.75 -95.66 9.66
C SER A 401 25.70 -95.84 10.85
N LEU A 402 25.98 -94.77 11.60
CA LEU A 402 26.75 -94.80 12.84
C LEU A 402 26.08 -95.67 13.91
N ASN A 403 24.76 -95.57 14.06
CA ASN A 403 24.03 -96.44 15.00
C ASN A 403 24.12 -97.92 14.61
N LYS A 404 24.02 -98.24 13.32
CA LYS A 404 24.23 -99.62 12.82
C LYS A 404 25.65 -100.12 13.06
N LEU A 405 26.65 -99.26 12.83
CA LEU A 405 28.05 -99.57 13.11
C LEU A 405 28.26 -99.83 14.61
N ASN A 406 27.72 -98.97 15.46
CA ASN A 406 27.81 -99.10 16.92
C ASN A 406 27.15 -100.39 17.42
N ASP A 407 25.96 -100.74 16.91
CA ASP A 407 25.30 -102.02 17.21
C ASP A 407 26.14 -103.23 16.75
N SER A 408 26.74 -103.14 15.56
CA SER A 408 27.62 -104.19 15.03
C SER A 408 28.91 -104.35 15.86
N LEU A 409 29.53 -103.23 16.24
CA LEU A 409 30.68 -103.19 17.15
C LEU A 409 30.33 -103.78 18.51
N THR A 410 29.18 -103.41 19.07
CA THR A 410 28.69 -103.94 20.35
C THR A 410 28.50 -105.45 20.28
N LYS A 411 27.85 -105.95 19.21
CA LYS A 411 27.71 -107.40 18.97
C LYS A 411 29.07 -108.10 18.83
N TYR A 412 30.02 -107.49 18.15
CA TYR A 412 31.38 -108.02 18.01
C TYR A 412 32.11 -108.09 19.35
N ILE A 413 32.06 -107.03 20.16
CA ILE A 413 32.67 -106.97 21.50
C ILE A 413 32.07 -108.07 22.38
N ILE A 414 30.74 -108.21 22.42
CA ILE A 414 30.07 -109.27 23.19
C ILE A 414 30.51 -110.66 22.70
N ALA A 415 30.57 -110.87 21.39
CA ALA A 415 31.01 -112.14 20.82
C ALA A 415 32.49 -112.45 21.19
N GLN A 416 33.34 -111.44 21.24
CA GLN A 416 34.74 -111.54 21.63
C GLN A 416 34.88 -111.88 23.13
N GLU A 417 34.10 -111.24 23.99
CA GLU A 417 34.06 -111.53 25.43
C GLU A 417 33.53 -112.94 25.71
N VAL A 418 32.52 -113.41 24.98
CA VAL A 418 32.04 -114.81 25.06
C VAL A 418 33.13 -115.80 24.62
N LYS A 419 33.91 -115.45 23.59
CA LYS A 419 35.03 -116.29 23.12
C LYS A 419 36.14 -116.36 24.16
N GLU A 420 36.54 -115.24 24.77
CA GLU A 420 37.51 -115.21 25.88
C GLU A 420 37.00 -116.01 27.09
N ASN A 421 35.73 -115.83 27.48
CA ASN A 421 35.12 -116.57 28.58
C ASN A 421 35.04 -118.08 28.30
N ARG A 422 34.89 -118.50 27.04
CA ARG A 422 35.00 -119.92 26.65
C ARG A 422 36.44 -120.41 26.75
N GLN A 423 37.42 -119.65 26.24
CA GLN A 423 38.84 -120.00 26.33
C GLN A 423 39.30 -120.11 27.79
N SER A 424 38.92 -119.16 28.65
CA SER A 424 39.20 -119.21 30.09
C SER A 424 38.62 -120.47 30.74
N ARG A 425 37.37 -120.84 30.42
CA ARG A 425 36.76 -122.10 30.88
C ARG A 425 37.51 -123.34 30.37
N TYR A 426 37.95 -123.37 29.12
CA TYR A 426 38.76 -124.48 28.60
C TYR A 426 40.11 -124.60 29.31
N VAL A 427 40.79 -123.48 29.57
CA VAL A 427 42.05 -123.46 30.34
C VAL A 427 41.81 -123.98 31.76
N LEU A 428 40.75 -123.55 32.44
CA LEU A 428 40.38 -124.07 33.77
C LEU A 428 40.16 -125.59 33.76
N ILE A 429 39.41 -126.10 32.78
CA ILE A 429 39.15 -127.55 32.64
C ILE A 429 40.47 -128.31 32.42
N ILE A 430 41.35 -127.83 31.54
CA ILE A 430 42.67 -128.44 31.30
C ILE A 430 43.51 -128.45 32.58
N VAL A 431 43.52 -127.36 33.34
CA VAL A 431 44.24 -127.29 34.63
C VAL A 431 43.68 -128.30 35.63
N ILE A 432 42.35 -128.43 35.75
CA ILE A 432 41.72 -129.42 36.63
C ILE A 432 42.11 -130.84 36.22
N ILE A 433 42.07 -131.16 34.92
CA ILE A 433 42.48 -132.47 34.40
C ILE A 433 43.95 -132.75 34.73
N MET A 434 44.83 -131.76 34.54
CA MET A 434 46.25 -131.89 34.89
C MET A 434 46.45 -132.14 36.39
N VAL A 435 45.71 -131.43 37.26
CA VAL A 435 45.77 -131.65 38.72
C VAL A 435 45.31 -133.07 39.08
N VAL A 436 44.25 -133.58 38.45
CA VAL A 436 43.78 -134.96 38.67
C VAL A 436 44.83 -135.98 38.20
N ILE A 437 45.44 -135.78 37.03
CA ILE A 437 46.50 -136.66 36.50
C ILE A 437 47.70 -136.67 37.46
N VAL A 438 48.16 -135.50 37.91
CA VAL A 438 49.26 -135.38 38.87
C VAL A 438 48.89 -136.02 40.20
N GLY A 439 47.66 -135.83 40.69
CA GLY A 439 47.15 -136.47 41.91
C GLY A 439 47.14 -137.99 41.81
N LEU A 440 46.65 -138.55 40.71
CA LEU A 440 46.69 -140.00 40.44
C LEU A 440 48.13 -140.52 40.35
N PHE A 441 49.04 -139.74 39.78
CA PHE A 441 50.46 -140.09 39.71
C PHE A 441 51.10 -140.14 41.10
N ILE A 442 50.80 -139.18 41.97
CA ILE A 442 51.26 -139.17 43.37
C ILE A 442 50.69 -140.36 44.14
N VAL A 443 49.40 -140.67 44.00
CA VAL A 443 48.78 -141.87 44.62
C VAL A 443 49.44 -143.15 44.12
N SER A 444 49.75 -143.24 42.82
CA SER A 444 50.47 -144.38 42.23
C SER A 444 51.89 -144.54 42.77
N ILE A 445 52.57 -143.43 43.11
CA ILE A 445 53.88 -143.45 43.78
C ILE A 445 53.76 -143.90 45.25
N ILE A 446 52.71 -143.50 45.97
CA ILE A 446 52.52 -143.84 47.40
C ILE A 446 52.08 -145.30 47.60
N VAL A 447 51.38 -145.90 46.63
CA VAL A 447 50.88 -147.30 46.68
C VAL A 447 51.94 -148.33 46.24
N LYS A 448 53.10 -147.88 45.74
CA LYS A 448 54.30 -148.69 45.49
C LYS A 448 55.27 -148.60 46.65
#